data_AF-A0A9E2J0S4-F1
#
_entry.id   AF-A0A9E2J0S4-F1
#
_cell.length_a   1.000
_cell.length_b   1.000
_cell.length_c   1.000
_cell.angle_alpha   90.00
_cell.angle_beta   90.00
_cell.angle_gamma   90.00
#
_symmetry.space_group_name_H-M   'P 1'
#
loop_
_entity.id
_entity.type
_entity.pdbx_description
1 polymer ?
#
loop_
_entity_poly.entity_id
_entity_poly.type
_entity_poly.pdbx_seq_one_letter_code
_entity_poly.pdbx_strand_id
1 'polypeptide(L)'
;QIAEASLRRLKSLNRFEIVARVKGGGIRAQAEALRHGIARVLVDFNADFRKKLKKVGYLKRDPRAKERKKFGLRKARRAPQWAKR
;
A
#
# COMPACT_ATOMS: atom_id res chain seq x y z
N GLN A 1 -10.07 8.53 -1.13
CA GLN A 1 -10.31 7.73 -2.35
C GLN A 1 -9.41 6.50 -2.53
N ILE A 2 -8.24 6.38 -1.86
CA ILE A 2 -7.33 5.22 -2.04
C ILE A 2 -7.90 3.93 -1.43
N ALA A 3 -8.50 4.01 -0.24
CA ALA A 3 -9.04 2.85 0.49
C ALA A 3 -10.09 2.05 -0.33
N GLU A 4 -11.03 2.76 -0.96
CA GLU A 4 -12.15 2.19 -1.73
C GLU A 4 -11.78 1.73 -3.16
N ALA A 5 -10.53 1.92 -3.59
CA ALA A 5 -10.15 1.75 -4.99
C ALA A 5 -10.46 0.35 -5.55
N SER A 6 -10.31 -0.69 -4.71
CA SER A 6 -10.63 -2.08 -5.05
C SER A 6 -12.13 -2.28 -5.34
N LEU A 7 -13.01 -1.68 -4.54
CA LEU A 7 -14.47 -1.75 -4.71
C LEU A 7 -14.95 -0.96 -5.93
N ARG A 8 -14.39 0.25 -6.12
CA ARG A 8 -14.66 1.07 -7.31
C ARG A 8 -14.32 0.32 -8.59
N ARG A 9 -13.22 -0.44 -8.60
CA ARG A 9 -12.80 -1.21 -9.77
C ARG A 9 -13.79 -2.33 -10.12
N LEU A 10 -14.43 -2.93 -9.11
CA LEU A 10 -15.46 -3.96 -9.28
C LEU A 10 -16.89 -3.36 -9.33
N LYS A 11 -17.04 -2.04 -9.36
CA LYS A 11 -18.34 -1.33 -9.34
C LYS A 11 -19.28 -1.82 -8.23
N SER A 12 -18.73 -2.17 -7.06
CA SER A 12 -19.46 -2.82 -5.96
C SER A 12 -19.45 -2.00 -4.67
N LEU A 13 -19.38 -0.67 -4.77
CA LEU A 13 -19.29 0.23 -3.62
C LEU A 13 -20.45 0.08 -2.62
N ASN A 14 -21.68 -0.07 -3.11
CA ASN A 14 -22.88 -0.07 -2.27
C ASN A 14 -23.32 -1.48 -1.85
N ARG A 15 -22.48 -2.50 -2.08
CA ARG A 15 -22.83 -3.91 -1.84
C ARG A 15 -22.27 -4.47 -0.54
N PHE A 16 -21.30 -3.80 0.05
CA PHE A 16 -20.54 -4.32 1.18
C PHE A 16 -20.33 -3.24 2.23
N GLU A 17 -20.55 -3.59 3.48
CA GLU A 17 -20.10 -2.81 4.64
C GLU A 17 -18.74 -3.31 5.10
N ILE A 18 -17.82 -2.41 5.44
CA ILE A 18 -16.44 -2.76 5.81
C ILE A 18 -16.11 -2.10 7.14
N VAL A 19 -15.85 -2.94 8.14
CA VAL A 19 -15.28 -2.53 9.43
C VAL A 19 -13.85 -3.04 9.50
N ALA A 20 -12.90 -2.14 9.76
CA ALA A 20 -11.48 -2.48 9.79
C ALA A 20 -10.74 -1.79 10.94
N ARG A 21 -9.84 -2.54 11.58
CA ARG A 21 -8.94 -2.01 12.62
C ARG A 21 -7.55 -1.83 12.03
N VAL A 22 -7.09 -0.59 11.93
CA VAL A 22 -5.75 -0.23 11.45
C VAL A 22 -4.91 0.35 12.59
N LYS A 23 -3.62 -0.01 12.65
CA LYS A 23 -2.66 0.48 13.65
C LYS A 23 -1.29 0.69 13.00
N GLY A 24 -0.54 1.68 13.51
CA GLY A 24 0.82 2.01 13.04
C GLY A 24 0.86 2.81 11.73
N GLY A 25 2.08 3.20 11.32
CA GLY A 25 2.31 3.97 10.09
C GLY A 25 1.74 5.39 10.15
N GLY A 26 1.05 5.81 9.09
CA GLY A 26 0.36 7.11 8.98
C GLY A 26 -0.82 7.02 8.01
N ILE A 27 -1.60 8.11 7.86
CA ILE A 27 -2.90 8.11 7.15
C ILE A 27 -2.82 7.48 5.75
N ARG A 28 -1.81 7.86 4.96
CA ARG A 28 -1.63 7.32 3.60
C ARG A 28 -1.28 5.83 3.61
N ALA A 29 -0.36 5.42 4.47
CA ALA A 29 0.05 4.02 4.58
C ALA A 29 -1.11 3.13 5.07
N GLN A 30 -1.93 3.62 6.00
CA GLN A 30 -3.12 2.94 6.48
C GLN A 30 -4.17 2.80 5.37
N ALA A 31 -4.40 3.84 4.56
CA ALA A 31 -5.32 3.76 3.42
C ALA A 31 -4.85 2.74 2.37
N GLU A 32 -3.55 2.67 2.08
CA GLU A 32 -2.98 1.69 1.15
C GLU A 32 -3.03 0.26 1.72
N ALA A 33 -2.81 0.09 3.02
CA ALA A 33 -2.97 -1.19 3.72
C ALA A 33 -4.42 -1.68 3.69
N LEU A 34 -5.38 -0.79 3.96
CA LEU A 34 -6.80 -1.08 3.91
C LEU A 34 -7.23 -1.52 2.50
N ARG A 35 -6.80 -0.79 1.46
CA ARG A 35 -7.05 -1.16 0.06
C ARG A 35 -6.54 -2.57 -0.26
N HIS A 36 -5.35 -2.91 0.21
CA HIS A 36 -4.75 -4.23 -0.01
C HIS A 36 -5.51 -5.34 0.74
N GLY A 37 -5.94 -5.08 1.98
CA GLY A 37 -6.78 -6.00 2.75
C GLY A 37 -8.11 -6.29 2.05
N ILE A 38 -8.82 -5.23 1.62
CA ILE A 38 -10.07 -5.35 0.87
C ILE A 38 -9.87 -6.17 -0.41
N ALA A 39 -8.77 -5.95 -1.14
CA ALA A 39 -8.48 -6.71 -2.36
C ALA A 39 -8.29 -8.22 -2.11
N ARG A 40 -7.72 -8.61 -0.96
CA ARG A 40 -7.55 -10.03 -0.60
C ARG A 40 -8.89 -10.68 -0.24
N VAL A 41 -9.66 -10.03 0.63
CA VAL A 41 -10.99 -10.51 1.05
C VAL A 41 -11.91 -10.70 -0.15
N LEU A 42 -11.87 -9.79 -1.14
CA LEU A 42 -12.66 -9.93 -2.37
C LEU A 42 -12.25 -11.14 -3.22
N VAL A 43 -10.97 -11.50 -3.23
CA VAL A 43 -10.49 -12.70 -3.94
C VAL A 43 -10.91 -13.97 -3.20
N ASP A 44 -10.89 -13.95 -1.87
CA ASP A 44 -11.34 -15.07 -1.05
C ASP A 44 -12.86 -15.28 -1.17
N PHE A 45 -13.64 -14.20 -1.34
CA PHE A 45 -15.07 -14.27 -1.61
C PHE A 45 -15.40 -14.83 -3.00
N ASN A 46 -14.69 -14.40 -4.05
CA ASN A 46 -14.84 -14.95 -5.39
C ASN A 46 -13.51 -14.93 -6.15
N ALA A 47 -13.04 -16.13 -6.50
CA ALA A 47 -11.78 -16.35 -7.20
C ALA A 47 -11.70 -15.67 -8.59
N ASP A 48 -12.84 -15.43 -9.25
CA ASP A 48 -12.90 -14.78 -10.57
C ASP A 48 -12.42 -13.33 -10.53
N PHE A 49 -12.53 -12.67 -9.38
CA PHE A 49 -12.08 -11.29 -9.21
C PHE A 49 -10.55 -11.17 -9.22
N ARG A 50 -9.81 -12.27 -9.00
CA ARG A 50 -8.35 -12.28 -8.98
C ARG A 50 -7.74 -11.76 -10.28
N LYS A 51 -8.25 -12.16 -11.45
CA LYS A 51 -7.70 -11.73 -12.76
C LYS A 51 -7.83 -10.21 -12.94
N LYS A 52 -8.99 -9.66 -12.59
CA LYS A 52 -9.27 -8.21 -12.68
C LYS A 52 -8.40 -7.41 -11.70
N LEU A 53 -8.29 -7.85 -10.45
CA LEU A 53 -7.53 -7.15 -9.41
C LEU A 53 -6.00 -7.29 -9.60
N LYS A 54 -5.52 -8.43 -10.09
CA LYS A 54 -4.10 -8.65 -10.42
C LYS A 54 -3.65 -7.74 -11.56
N LYS A 55 -4.48 -7.57 -12.61
CA LYS A 55 -4.16 -6.69 -13.74
C LYS A 55 -3.94 -5.24 -13.33
N VAL A 56 -4.66 -4.77 -12.31
CA VAL A 56 -4.52 -3.39 -11.77
C VAL A 56 -3.44 -3.30 -10.67
N GLY A 57 -2.91 -4.43 -10.20
CA GLY A 57 -1.82 -4.47 -9.23
C GLY A 57 -2.25 -4.31 -7.76
N TYR A 58 -3.54 -4.44 -7.42
CA TYR A 58 -4.02 -4.28 -6.03
C TYR A 58 -3.66 -5.45 -5.11
N LEU A 59 -3.33 -6.61 -5.69
CA LEU A 59 -2.89 -7.81 -4.96
C LEU A 59 -1.39 -7.83 -4.65
N LYS A 60 -0.59 -6.91 -5.21
CA LYS A 60 0.83 -6.83 -4.91
C LYS A 60 1.02 -5.92 -3.69
N ARG A 61 1.71 -6.42 -2.66
CA ARG A 61 2.17 -5.61 -1.53
C ARG A 61 3.26 -4.65 -2.02
N ASP A 62 3.23 -3.38 -1.62
CA ASP A 62 4.33 -2.47 -1.88
C ASP A 62 5.55 -2.89 -1.03
N PRO A 63 6.67 -3.30 -1.65
CA PRO A 63 7.85 -3.76 -0.92
C PRO A 63 8.71 -2.60 -0.37
N ARG A 64 8.40 -1.35 -0.72
CA ARG A 64 9.23 -0.20 -0.32
C ARG A 64 9.14 0.03 1.18
N ALA A 65 10.31 0.22 1.79
CA ALA A 65 10.44 0.57 3.19
C ALA A 65 11.44 1.73 3.36
N LYS A 66 11.38 2.43 4.49
CA LYS A 66 12.33 3.49 4.80
C LYS A 66 13.72 2.89 4.96
N GLU A 67 14.68 3.38 4.17
CA GLU A 67 16.07 2.96 4.30
C GLU A 67 16.65 3.41 5.64
N ARG A 68 17.46 2.52 6.24
CA ARG A 68 18.20 2.82 7.46
C ARG A 68 19.23 3.93 7.22
N LYS A 69 19.44 4.80 8.20
CA LYS A 69 20.55 5.76 8.21
C LYS A 69 21.89 5.00 8.33
N LYS A 70 22.78 5.19 7.36
CA LYS A 70 24.16 4.66 7.38
C LYS A 70 25.08 5.65 8.12
N PHE A 71 26.10 5.15 8.80
CA PHE A 71 27.10 5.98 9.48
C PHE A 71 27.90 6.80 8.46
N GLY A 72 28.46 7.94 8.87
CA GLY A 72 29.16 8.89 7.99
C GLY A 72 28.25 9.70 7.04
N LEU A 73 26.99 9.32 6.85
CA LEU A 73 26.03 10.06 6.03
C LEU A 73 25.09 10.91 6.88
N ARG A 74 24.64 12.05 6.33
CA ARG A 74 23.67 12.95 6.98
C ARG A 74 22.26 12.33 7.04
N LYS A 75 21.88 11.57 6.01
CA LYS A 75 20.61 10.81 5.92
C LYS A 75 20.88 9.40 5.37
N ALA A 76 19.85 8.65 4.95
CA ALA A 76 20.01 7.31 4.39
C ALA A 76 21.05 7.23 3.24
N ARG A 77 21.03 8.20 2.31
CA ARG A 77 21.95 8.28 1.17
C ARG A 77 22.74 9.58 1.04
N ARG A 78 22.33 10.65 1.74
CA ARG A 78 22.92 12.00 1.57
C ARG A 78 24.28 12.08 2.27
N ALA A 79 25.35 12.16 1.48
CA ALA A 79 26.70 12.44 1.98
C ALA A 79 26.85 13.92 2.40
N PRO A 80 27.73 14.22 3.37
CA PRO A 80 28.18 15.59 3.60
C PRO A 80 28.96 16.11 2.38
N GLN A 81 28.94 17.43 2.18
CA GLN A 81 29.85 18.06 1.23
C GLN A 81 31.28 17.95 1.77
N TRP A 82 32.23 17.70 0.87
CA TRP A 82 33.64 17.65 1.18
C TRP A 82 34.36 18.60 0.21
N ALA A 83 35.41 19.27 0.67
CA ALA A 83 36.29 20.06 -0.16
C ALA A 83 37.66 19.37 -0.20
N LYS A 84 38.21 19.18 -1.39
CA LYS A 84 39.67 19.02 -1.53
C LYS A 84 40.30 20.39 -1.39
N ARG A 85 41.59 20.39 -1.03
CA ARG A 85 42.44 21.57 -0.95
C ARG A 85 42.27 22.45 -2.19
#